data_AF-A0A6P7GYZ0-F1
#
_entry.id   AF-A0A6P7GYZ0-F1
#
_cell.length_a   1.000
_cell.length_b   1.000
_cell.length_c   1.000
_cell.angle_alpha   90.00
_cell.angle_beta   90.00
_cell.angle_gamma   90.00
#
_symmetry.space_group_name_H-M   'P 1'
#
loop_
_entity.id
_entity.type
_entity.pdbx_description
1 polymer ?
#
loop_
_entity_poly.entity_id
_entity_poly.type
_entity_poly.pdbx_seq_one_letter_code
_entity_poly.pdbx_strand_id
1 'polypeptide(L)'
;MKFVRDKLFDSLIVLHKGKICNKIKELRIRHKISLDLNMSLIIPSENGWSIASSRKYEVYTVEENEVNCKCEIFCTECGSCIHRYRCSCIDSAIKWNMCKHIHLLCRYRGLHSENQENLQESNGGNLLSPTDISKNKVEECILTEISKEEENSSATFNNKKESIKVKFLELLDSATSIKQLEFFEKAIAPIAPTLSALT
;
A
#
# COMPACT_ATOMS: atom_id res chain seq x y z
N MET A 1 40.49 -2.29 -12.19
CA MET A 1 39.40 -1.99 -11.23
C MET A 1 38.07 -2.64 -11.67
N LYS A 2 37.97 -3.98 -11.76
CA LYS A 2 36.68 -4.66 -12.07
C LYS A 2 35.85 -4.88 -10.79
N PHE A 3 36.51 -5.30 -9.71
CA PHE A 3 35.88 -5.68 -8.44
C PHE A 3 35.01 -4.60 -7.77
N VAL A 4 35.46 -3.34 -7.76
CA VAL A 4 34.70 -2.23 -7.13
C VAL A 4 33.43 -1.93 -7.91
N ARG A 5 33.53 -1.91 -9.25
CA ARG A 5 32.40 -1.64 -10.13
C ARG A 5 31.34 -2.73 -9.99
N ASP A 6 31.76 -3.99 -9.99
CA ASP A 6 30.85 -5.13 -9.90
C ASP A 6 30.10 -5.12 -8.55
N LYS A 7 30.80 -4.86 -7.44
CA LYS A 7 30.18 -4.72 -6.11
C LYS A 7 29.16 -3.57 -6.02
N LEU A 8 29.43 -2.45 -6.68
CA LEU A 8 28.50 -1.32 -6.72
C LEU A 8 27.26 -1.65 -7.56
N PHE A 9 27.41 -2.38 -8.67
CA PHE A 9 26.28 -2.87 -9.46
C PHE A 9 25.42 -3.85 -8.67
N ASP A 10 26.03 -4.83 -7.99
CA ASP A 10 25.31 -5.78 -7.15
C ASP A 10 24.54 -5.06 -6.03
N SER A 11 25.18 -4.08 -5.38
CA SER A 11 24.53 -3.26 -4.35
C SER A 11 23.34 -2.48 -4.89
N LEU A 12 23.45 -1.91 -6.10
CA LEU A 12 22.36 -1.20 -6.77
C LEU A 12 21.20 -2.14 -7.11
N ILE A 13 21.50 -3.36 -7.58
CA ILE A 13 20.49 -4.39 -7.88
C ILE A 13 19.73 -4.76 -6.61
N VAL A 14 20.44 -5.03 -5.51
CA VAL A 14 19.81 -5.36 -4.21
C VAL A 14 18.92 -4.22 -3.71
N LEU A 15 19.41 -2.98 -3.79
CA LEU A 15 18.65 -1.80 -3.37
C LEU A 15 17.39 -1.61 -4.22
N HIS A 16 17.50 -1.79 -5.54
CA HIS A 16 16.38 -1.70 -6.46
C HIS A 16 15.34 -2.79 -6.21
N LYS A 17 15.78 -4.05 -6.03
CA LYS A 17 14.91 -5.17 -5.63
C LYS A 17 14.17 -4.87 -4.33
N GLY A 18 14.87 -4.36 -3.32
CA GLY A 18 14.28 -3.99 -2.02
C GLY A 18 13.19 -2.92 -2.14
N LYS A 19 13.42 -1.88 -2.96
CA LYS A 19 12.42 -0.83 -3.23
C LYS A 19 11.17 -1.38 -3.91
N ILE A 20 11.33 -2.25 -4.91
CA ILE A 20 10.21 -2.90 -5.59
C ILE A 20 9.41 -3.77 -4.62
N CYS A 21 10.07 -4.66 -3.87
CA CYS A 21 9.40 -5.52 -2.89
C CYS A 21 8.65 -4.69 -1.84
N ASN A 22 9.21 -3.56 -1.37
CA ASN A 22 8.50 -2.65 -0.47
C ASN A 22 7.26 -2.03 -1.12
N LYS A 23 7.32 -1.63 -2.38
CA LYS A 23 6.14 -1.10 -3.09
C LYS A 23 5.06 -2.15 -3.28
N ILE A 24 5.42 -3.38 -3.60
CA ILE A 24 4.46 -4.51 -3.68
C ILE A 24 3.82 -4.78 -2.31
N LYS A 25 4.59 -4.73 -1.21
CA LYS A 25 4.05 -4.86 0.14
C LYS A 25 3.06 -3.75 0.48
N GLU A 26 3.39 -2.49 0.18
CA GLU A 26 2.48 -1.37 0.39
C GLU A 26 1.18 -1.50 -0.42
N LEU A 27 1.27 -2.02 -1.66
CA LEU A 27 0.09 -2.33 -2.49
C LEU A 27 -0.82 -3.34 -1.81
N ARG A 28 -0.28 -4.45 -1.32
CA ARG A 28 -1.07 -5.50 -0.63
C ARG A 28 -1.74 -4.96 0.64
N ILE A 29 -1.03 -4.16 1.43
CA ILE A 29 -1.58 -3.55 2.64
C ILE A 29 -2.76 -2.63 2.29
N ARG A 30 -2.62 -1.77 1.28
CA ARG A 30 -3.70 -0.87 0.87
C ARG A 30 -4.86 -1.58 0.18
N HIS A 31 -4.58 -2.67 -0.53
CA HIS A 31 -5.63 -3.55 -1.03
C HIS A 31 -6.48 -4.06 0.13
N LYS A 32 -5.86 -4.65 1.16
CA LYS A 32 -6.56 -5.17 2.34
C LYS A 32 -7.42 -4.11 3.02
N ILE A 33 -6.89 -2.89 3.22
CA ILE A 33 -7.65 -1.75 3.76
C ILE A 33 -8.85 -1.39 2.87
N SER A 34 -8.73 -1.53 1.55
CA SER A 34 -9.83 -1.25 0.64
C SER A 34 -10.98 -2.24 0.79
N LEU A 35 -10.75 -3.46 1.27
CA LEU A 35 -11.78 -4.49 1.46
C LEU A 35 -12.83 -4.04 2.49
N ASP A 36 -12.38 -3.31 3.52
CA ASP A 36 -13.23 -2.76 4.58
C ASP A 36 -14.06 -1.55 4.11
N LEU A 37 -13.76 -0.99 2.93
CA LEU A 37 -14.51 0.13 2.36
C LEU A 37 -15.69 -0.38 1.54
N ASN A 38 -16.81 0.33 1.67
CA ASN A 38 -18.02 0.05 0.91
C ASN A 38 -17.92 0.63 -0.52
N MET A 39 -18.31 -0.16 -1.52
CA MET A 39 -18.35 0.26 -2.92
C MET A 39 -19.37 1.37 -3.21
N SER A 40 -20.40 1.52 -2.38
CA SER A 40 -21.41 2.58 -2.51
C SER A 40 -20.84 4.00 -2.36
N LEU A 41 -19.59 4.12 -1.92
CA LEU A 41 -18.87 5.39 -1.82
C LEU A 41 -18.39 5.91 -3.17
N ILE A 42 -18.43 5.09 -4.24
CA ILE A 42 -18.01 5.48 -5.59
C ILE A 42 -19.18 6.13 -6.32
N ILE A 43 -18.94 7.33 -6.84
CA ILE A 43 -19.87 8.09 -7.65
C ILE A 43 -19.18 8.37 -9.00
N PRO A 44 -19.67 7.83 -10.12
CA PRO A 44 -19.16 8.17 -11.45
C PRO A 44 -19.35 9.66 -11.74
N SER A 45 -18.35 10.28 -12.36
CA SER A 45 -18.34 11.68 -12.80
C SER A 45 -17.89 11.78 -14.26
N GLU A 46 -17.98 12.95 -14.89
CA GLU A 46 -17.70 13.12 -16.32
C GLU A 46 -16.27 12.68 -16.71
N ASN A 47 -15.28 12.95 -15.84
CA ASN A 47 -13.87 12.69 -16.12
C ASN A 47 -13.24 11.61 -15.21
N GLY A 48 -14.04 10.83 -14.49
CA GLY A 48 -13.53 9.81 -13.58
C GLY A 48 -14.50 9.42 -12.48
N TRP A 49 -13.99 9.18 -11.28
CA TRP A 49 -14.77 8.72 -10.13
C TRP A 49 -14.52 9.56 -8.90
N SER A 50 -15.60 9.96 -8.23
CA SER A 50 -15.57 10.63 -6.94
C SER A 50 -15.82 9.62 -5.83
N ILE A 51 -14.95 9.61 -4.82
CA ILE A 51 -14.98 8.63 -3.73
C ILE A 51 -15.11 9.39 -2.42
N ALA A 52 -16.26 9.20 -1.77
CA ALA A 52 -16.52 9.80 -0.46
C ALA A 52 -15.68 9.11 0.63
N SER A 53 -15.04 9.90 1.48
CA SER A 53 -14.37 9.41 2.67
C SER A 53 -15.39 8.95 3.71
N SER A 54 -15.03 7.92 4.48
CA SER A 54 -15.81 7.49 5.65
C SER A 54 -15.83 8.55 6.76
N ARG A 55 -14.88 9.49 6.75
CA ARG A 55 -14.89 10.67 7.60
C ARG A 55 -15.58 11.80 6.86
N LYS A 56 -16.72 12.22 7.41
CA LYS A 56 -17.65 13.21 6.84
C LYS A 56 -16.85 14.43 6.32
N TYR A 57 -17.09 14.82 5.07
CA TYR A 57 -16.60 16.01 4.34
C TYR A 57 -15.39 15.91 3.39
N GLU A 58 -14.70 14.77 3.26
CA GLU A 58 -13.64 14.64 2.24
C GLU A 58 -14.11 13.80 1.05
N VAL A 59 -13.95 14.34 -0.15
CA VAL A 59 -14.20 13.62 -1.41
C VAL A 59 -12.89 13.57 -2.20
N TYR A 60 -12.53 12.38 -2.65
CA TYR A 60 -11.33 12.16 -3.46
C TYR A 60 -11.72 11.84 -4.90
N THR A 61 -11.03 12.44 -5.86
CA THR A 61 -11.23 12.14 -7.27
C THR A 61 -10.21 11.11 -7.73
N VAL A 62 -10.64 10.19 -8.59
CA VAL A 62 -9.79 9.21 -9.25
C VAL A 62 -9.99 9.33 -10.75
N GLU A 63 -8.88 9.48 -11.46
CA GLU A 63 -8.81 9.61 -12.91
C GLU A 63 -8.04 8.41 -13.48
N GLU A 64 -8.44 7.95 -14.66
CA GLU A 64 -7.69 6.93 -15.41
C GLU A 64 -6.59 7.62 -16.22
N ASN A 65 -5.37 7.07 -16.17
CA ASN A 65 -4.19 7.67 -16.79
C ASN A 65 -3.62 6.75 -17.88
N GLU A 66 -2.73 5.81 -17.51
CA GLU A 66 -2.12 4.89 -18.49
C GLU A 66 -2.76 3.50 -18.45
N VAL A 67 -3.48 3.15 -19.51
CA VAL A 67 -4.19 1.86 -19.62
C VAL A 67 -3.21 0.69 -19.89
N ASN A 68 -2.09 0.94 -20.58
CA ASN A 68 -1.18 -0.08 -21.12
C ASN A 68 0.26 0.07 -20.61
N CYS A 69 0.44 0.06 -19.29
CA CYS A 69 1.77 0.12 -18.68
C CYS A 69 2.41 -1.28 -18.56
N LYS A 70 3.73 -1.40 -18.80
CA LYS A 70 4.51 -2.64 -18.67
C LYS A 70 5.36 -2.70 -17.40
N CYS A 71 4.98 -1.98 -16.34
CA CYS A 71 5.80 -1.92 -15.13
C CYS A 71 5.64 -3.18 -14.26
N GLU A 72 6.64 -3.45 -13.42
CA GLU A 72 6.66 -4.60 -12.49
C GLU A 72 5.88 -4.34 -11.18
N ILE A 73 5.41 -3.10 -10.95
CA ILE A 73 4.73 -2.71 -9.70
C ILE A 73 3.22 -2.79 -9.92
N PHE A 74 2.69 -4.01 -9.75
CA PHE A 74 1.29 -4.33 -10.00
C PHE A 74 0.62 -5.02 -8.80
N CYS A 75 -0.68 -4.77 -8.63
CA CYS A 75 -1.50 -5.51 -7.69
C CYS A 75 -2.14 -6.70 -8.42
N THR A 76 -1.81 -7.92 -8.00
CA THR A 76 -2.34 -9.18 -8.57
C THR A 76 -3.86 -9.26 -8.44
N GLU A 77 -4.39 -8.87 -7.28
CA GLU A 77 -5.83 -8.95 -6.98
C GLU A 77 -6.66 -7.90 -7.75
N CYS A 78 -6.08 -6.73 -8.06
CA CYS A 78 -6.75 -5.70 -8.84
C CYS A 78 -6.45 -5.77 -10.35
N GLY A 79 -5.52 -6.64 -10.78
CA GLY A 79 -5.07 -6.73 -12.17
C GLY A 79 -4.51 -5.41 -12.74
N SER A 80 -4.05 -4.50 -11.88
CA SER A 80 -3.72 -3.10 -12.25
C SER A 80 -2.41 -2.65 -11.61
N CYS A 81 -1.67 -1.81 -12.33
CA CYS A 81 -0.45 -1.20 -11.83
C CYS A 81 -0.67 0.16 -11.17
N ILE A 82 0.35 0.66 -10.47
CA ILE A 82 0.30 1.97 -9.78
C ILE A 82 0.09 3.17 -10.73
N HIS A 83 0.35 3.00 -12.04
CA HIS A 83 0.24 4.09 -13.02
C HIS A 83 -1.14 4.18 -13.68
N ARG A 84 -1.97 3.13 -13.54
CA ARG A 84 -3.25 3.05 -14.25
C ARG A 84 -4.23 4.12 -13.83
N TYR A 85 -4.23 4.46 -12.54
CA TYR A 85 -5.14 5.43 -11.97
C TYR A 85 -4.38 6.43 -11.12
N ARG A 86 -4.88 7.67 -11.10
CA ARG A 86 -4.37 8.75 -10.27
C ARG A 86 -5.47 9.21 -9.33
N CYS A 87 -5.21 9.24 -8.03
CA CYS A 87 -6.15 9.71 -7.02
C CYS A 87 -5.66 11.01 -6.39
N SER A 88 -6.58 11.93 -6.07
CA SER A 88 -6.25 13.19 -5.39
C SER A 88 -5.79 13.02 -3.94
N CYS A 89 -5.95 11.85 -3.32
CA CYS A 89 -5.48 11.60 -1.96
C CYS A 89 -3.94 11.59 -1.85
N ILE A 90 -3.42 11.90 -0.65
CA ILE A 90 -1.98 12.01 -0.37
C ILE A 90 -1.19 10.76 -0.80
N ASP A 91 -1.76 9.57 -0.62
CA ASP A 91 -1.08 8.31 -0.95
C ASP A 91 -0.80 8.16 -2.45
N SER A 92 -1.67 8.69 -3.32
CA SER A 92 -1.48 8.66 -4.77
C SER A 92 -0.83 9.94 -5.29
N ALA A 93 -1.30 11.10 -4.84
CA ALA A 93 -0.81 12.41 -5.29
C ALA A 93 0.63 12.71 -4.87
N ILE A 94 1.04 12.30 -3.66
CA ILE A 94 2.37 12.63 -3.10
C ILE A 94 3.28 11.40 -3.03
N LYS A 95 2.78 10.27 -2.53
CA LYS A 95 3.60 9.05 -2.37
C LYS A 95 3.70 8.18 -3.62
N TRP A 96 2.99 8.58 -4.69
CA TRP A 96 2.93 7.90 -5.98
C TRP A 96 2.69 6.38 -5.83
N ASN A 97 1.67 6.04 -5.04
CA ASN A 97 1.27 4.66 -4.80
C ASN A 97 -0.24 4.49 -5.06
N MET A 98 -0.64 3.27 -5.38
CA MET A 98 -2.05 2.90 -5.49
C MET A 98 -2.67 3.00 -4.09
N CYS A 99 -3.63 3.90 -3.92
CA CYS A 99 -4.27 4.12 -2.64
C CYS A 99 -5.46 3.18 -2.44
N LYS A 100 -6.00 3.14 -1.22
CA LYS A 100 -7.22 2.37 -0.89
C LYS A 100 -8.41 2.74 -1.79
N HIS A 101 -8.49 4.00 -2.26
CA HIS A 101 -9.56 4.46 -3.16
C HIS A 101 -9.42 3.88 -4.56
N ILE A 102 -8.19 3.77 -5.09
CA ILE A 102 -7.93 3.14 -6.38
C ILE A 102 -8.20 1.63 -6.30
N HIS A 103 -7.81 0.97 -5.20
CA HIS A 103 -8.15 -0.44 -4.98
C HIS A 103 -9.67 -0.66 -4.89
N LEU A 104 -10.39 0.21 -4.18
CA LEU A 104 -11.86 0.19 -4.13
C LEU A 104 -12.49 0.33 -5.52
N LEU A 105 -11.98 1.26 -6.33
CA LEU A 105 -12.41 1.45 -7.71
C LEU A 105 -12.18 0.21 -8.56
N CYS A 106 -11.02 -0.45 -8.44
CA CYS A 106 -10.74 -1.68 -9.17
C CYS A 106 -11.72 -2.79 -8.81
N ARG A 107 -12.03 -2.95 -7.51
CA ARG A 107 -13.03 -3.93 -7.05
C ARG A 107 -14.42 -3.62 -7.60
N TYR A 108 -14.83 -2.34 -7.56
CA TYR A 108 -16.10 -1.89 -8.12
C TYR A 108 -16.20 -2.19 -9.62
N ARG A 109 -15.14 -1.90 -10.40
CA ARG A 109 -15.10 -2.21 -11.83
C ARG A 109 -15.16 -3.71 -12.10
N GLY A 110 -14.45 -4.54 -11.33
CA GLY A 110 -14.51 -5.99 -11.46
C GLY A 110 -15.95 -6.54 -11.35
N LEU A 111 -16.72 -6.04 -10.38
CA LEU A 111 -18.12 -6.43 -10.19
C LEU A 111 -19.05 -5.93 -11.30
N HIS A 112 -18.77 -4.77 -11.88
CA HIS A 112 -19.58 -4.20 -12.95
C HIS A 112 -19.23 -4.74 -14.35
N SER A 113 -18.01 -5.24 -14.57
CA SER A 113 -17.64 -5.91 -15.81
C SER A 113 -18.40 -7.24 -15.99
N GLU A 114 -18.56 -8.03 -14.93
CA GLU A 114 -19.33 -9.29 -14.97
C GLU A 114 -20.82 -9.09 -15.29
N ASN A 115 -21.37 -7.92 -14.97
CA ASN A 115 -22.77 -7.58 -15.24
C ASN A 115 -23.01 -6.98 -16.63
N GLN A 116 -21.96 -6.62 -17.39
CA GLN A 116 -22.08 -6.06 -18.74
C GLN A 116 -21.84 -7.07 -19.87
N GLU A 117 -21.37 -8.29 -19.58
CA GLU A 117 -21.16 -9.33 -20.61
C GLU A 117 -22.45 -10.07 -21.02
N ASN A 118 -23.61 -9.77 -20.43
CA ASN A 118 -24.87 -10.44 -20.75
C ASN A 118 -25.68 -9.82 -21.91
N LEU A 119 -25.07 -9.00 -22.78
CA LEU A 119 -25.79 -8.36 -23.88
C LEU A 119 -25.16 -8.40 -25.28
N GLN A 120 -24.04 -9.07 -25.55
CA GLN A 120 -23.65 -9.38 -26.94
C GLN A 120 -22.94 -10.74 -27.08
N GLU A 121 -23.63 -11.67 -27.75
CA GLU A 121 -23.16 -13.02 -28.08
C GLU A 121 -22.02 -13.06 -29.11
N SER A 122 -21.13 -14.04 -28.92
CA SER A 122 -20.52 -14.94 -29.92
C SER A 122 -19.81 -14.34 -31.15
N ASN A 123 -18.47 -14.45 -31.17
CA ASN A 123 -17.81 -15.29 -32.18
C ASN A 123 -16.38 -15.71 -31.76
N GLY A 124 -16.06 -16.99 -31.99
CA GLY A 124 -14.93 -17.69 -31.36
C GLY A 124 -13.55 -17.57 -32.03
N GLY A 125 -12.58 -18.26 -31.40
CA GLY A 125 -11.40 -18.81 -32.09
C GLY A 125 -10.02 -18.48 -31.48
N ASN A 126 -9.43 -19.52 -30.88
CA ASN A 126 -8.00 -19.86 -30.80
C ASN A 126 -7.04 -19.10 -29.86
N LEU A 127 -6.75 -19.79 -28.75
CA LEU A 127 -5.43 -20.33 -28.35
C LEU A 127 -4.18 -19.72 -29.04
N LEU A 128 -3.30 -19.10 -28.25
CA LEU A 128 -1.84 -19.30 -28.25
C LEU A 128 -1.19 -18.57 -27.07
N SER A 129 -0.51 -19.35 -26.23
CA SER A 129 0.44 -18.89 -25.20
C SER A 129 1.72 -18.36 -25.83
N PRO A 130 2.36 -17.36 -25.21
CA PRO A 130 3.82 -17.39 -25.09
C PRO A 130 4.29 -17.17 -23.63
N THR A 131 4.80 -18.26 -23.06
CA THR A 131 6.09 -18.41 -22.35
C THR A 131 6.73 -17.19 -21.65
N ASP A 132 6.91 -17.38 -20.33
CA ASP A 132 8.14 -17.18 -19.54
C ASP A 132 8.89 -15.85 -19.59
N ILE A 133 8.86 -15.13 -18.45
CA ILE A 133 9.99 -14.41 -17.82
C ILE A 133 9.58 -13.78 -16.45
N SER A 134 8.29 -13.60 -16.16
CA SER A 134 7.87 -12.76 -15.00
C SER A 134 7.68 -13.47 -13.64
N LYS A 135 7.79 -14.81 -13.57
CA LYS A 135 7.52 -15.55 -12.31
C LYS A 135 8.63 -15.44 -11.26
N ASN A 136 9.88 -15.22 -11.67
CA ASN A 136 11.05 -15.39 -10.79
C ASN A 136 11.18 -14.35 -9.64
N LYS A 137 10.66 -13.11 -9.79
CA LYS A 137 10.79 -12.08 -8.72
C LYS A 137 9.61 -12.07 -7.73
N VAL A 138 8.41 -12.42 -8.21
CA VAL A 138 7.22 -12.54 -7.35
C VAL A 138 7.38 -13.74 -6.43
N GLU A 139 7.90 -14.85 -6.94
CA GLU A 139 8.26 -16.03 -6.14
C GLU A 139 9.36 -15.73 -5.11
N GLU A 140 10.41 -14.97 -5.46
CA GLU A 140 11.47 -14.55 -4.52
C GLU A 140 10.90 -13.71 -3.35
N CYS A 141 9.91 -12.86 -3.61
CA CYS A 141 9.27 -12.06 -2.57
C CYS A 141 8.27 -12.91 -1.73
N ILE A 142 7.56 -13.88 -2.34
CA ILE A 142 6.64 -14.84 -1.65
C ILE A 142 7.40 -15.84 -0.77
N LEU A 143 8.57 -16.33 -1.20
CA LEU A 143 9.41 -17.25 -0.43
C LEU A 143 9.83 -16.64 0.93
N THR A 144 9.91 -15.31 1.02
CA THR A 144 10.16 -14.61 2.30
C THR A 144 8.93 -14.46 3.20
N GLU A 145 7.72 -14.71 2.69
CA GLU A 145 6.45 -14.67 3.43
C GLU A 145 6.08 -16.03 4.03
N ILE A 146 6.29 -17.13 3.29
CA ILE A 146 5.96 -18.50 3.77
C ILE A 146 6.79 -18.89 5.01
N SER A 147 8.03 -18.39 5.15
CA SER A 147 8.86 -18.64 6.34
C SER A 147 8.49 -17.79 7.57
N LYS A 148 7.49 -16.90 7.51
CA LYS A 148 7.20 -15.95 8.60
C LYS A 148 5.82 -16.11 9.26
N GLU A 149 4.95 -16.97 8.74
CA GLU A 149 3.55 -17.01 9.19
C GLU A 149 3.36 -17.63 10.59
N GLU A 150 4.30 -18.43 11.10
CA GLU A 150 4.16 -19.04 12.43
C GLU A 150 4.72 -18.16 13.59
N GLU A 151 5.43 -17.06 13.32
CA GLU A 151 6.00 -16.18 14.37
C GLU A 151 5.50 -14.70 14.34
N ASN A 152 4.67 -14.31 13.36
CA ASN A 152 4.54 -12.90 12.97
C ASN A 152 3.65 -11.97 13.82
N SER A 153 2.75 -12.49 14.67
CA SER A 153 1.86 -11.60 15.46
C SER A 153 2.61 -10.90 16.60
N SER A 154 3.50 -11.62 17.28
CA SER A 154 4.34 -11.11 18.37
C SER A 154 5.45 -10.19 17.85
N ALA A 155 6.11 -10.58 16.75
CA ALA A 155 7.19 -9.78 16.15
C ALA A 155 6.69 -8.41 15.67
N THR A 156 5.50 -8.34 15.04
CA THR A 156 4.93 -7.08 14.55
C THR A 156 4.52 -6.14 15.70
N PHE A 157 3.98 -6.70 16.79
CA PHE A 157 3.66 -5.93 17.99
C PHE A 157 4.92 -5.39 18.68
N ASN A 158 5.94 -6.24 18.87
CA ASN A 158 7.20 -5.87 19.51
C ASN A 158 7.97 -4.82 18.69
N ASN A 159 7.99 -4.95 17.36
CA ASN A 159 8.60 -3.95 16.48
C ASN A 159 7.89 -2.58 16.57
N LYS A 160 6.55 -2.58 16.69
CA LYS A 160 5.79 -1.34 16.83
C LYS A 160 5.98 -0.71 18.21
N LYS A 161 6.04 -1.52 19.27
CA LYS A 161 6.37 -1.09 20.63
C LYS A 161 7.76 -0.45 20.68
N GLU A 162 8.76 -1.08 20.07
CA GLU A 162 10.13 -0.57 20.06
C GLU A 162 10.25 0.74 19.25
N SER A 163 9.56 0.85 18.11
CA SER A 163 9.54 2.08 17.32
C SER A 163 8.94 3.27 18.07
N ILE A 164 7.86 3.05 18.85
CA ILE A 164 7.25 4.11 19.66
C ILE A 164 8.19 4.53 20.80
N LYS A 165 8.85 3.56 21.44
CA LYS A 165 9.81 3.81 22.52
C LYS A 165 11.00 4.64 22.06
N VAL A 166 11.59 4.32 20.91
CA VAL A 166 12.73 5.07 20.35
C VAL A 166 12.36 6.53 20.08
N LYS A 167 11.22 6.78 19.42
CA LYS A 167 10.76 8.15 19.14
C LYS A 167 10.50 8.96 20.40
N PHE A 168 9.98 8.32 21.44
CA PHE A 168 9.70 8.98 22.70
C PHE A 168 10.98 9.36 23.45
N LEU A 169 11.97 8.46 23.47
CA LEU A 169 13.28 8.74 24.06
C LEU A 169 14.02 9.85 23.32
N GLU A 170 14.01 9.84 21.99
CA GLU A 170 14.60 10.93 21.18
C GLU A 170 13.97 12.30 21.51
N LEU A 171 12.65 12.34 21.73
CA LEU A 171 11.95 13.57 22.11
C LEU A 171 12.32 14.03 23.53
N LEU A 172 12.47 13.10 24.47
CA LEU A 172 12.93 13.42 25.82
C LEU A 172 14.39 13.92 25.83
N ASP A 173 15.27 13.26 25.08
CA ASP A 173 16.69 13.63 24.97
C ASP A 173 16.87 15.00 24.28
N SER A 174 15.92 15.40 23.44
CA SER A 174 15.90 16.74 22.82
C SER A 174 15.48 17.87 23.77
N ALA A 175 14.96 17.54 24.96
CA ALA A 175 14.56 18.53 25.94
C ALA A 175 15.80 19.14 26.64
N THR A 176 15.93 20.46 26.58
CA THR A 176 17.09 21.21 27.09
C THR A 176 16.74 22.14 28.26
N SER A 177 15.47 22.14 28.69
CA SER A 177 14.98 23.02 29.75
C SER A 177 14.07 22.28 30.74
N ILE A 178 14.17 22.66 32.02
CA ILE A 178 13.28 22.18 33.10
C ILE A 178 11.80 22.41 32.75
N LYS A 179 11.47 23.53 32.10
CA LYS A 179 10.09 23.83 31.67
C LYS A 179 9.58 22.83 30.62
N GLN A 180 10.46 22.30 29.77
CA GLN A 180 10.09 21.28 28.78
C GLN A 180 9.85 19.93 29.48
N LEU A 181 10.68 19.59 30.47
CA LEU A 181 10.50 18.39 31.29
C LEU A 181 9.19 18.42 32.09
N GLU A 182 8.84 19.55 32.70
CA GLU A 182 7.55 19.74 33.38
C GLU A 182 6.35 19.61 32.43
N PHE A 183 6.50 20.03 31.18
CA PHE A 183 5.48 19.84 30.14
C PHE A 183 5.31 18.36 29.81
N PHE A 184 6.42 17.61 29.65
CA PHE A 184 6.36 16.17 29.43
C PHE A 184 5.69 15.45 30.60
N GLU A 185 6.02 15.80 31.84
CA GLU A 185 5.40 15.22 33.04
C GLU A 185 3.88 15.40 33.04
N LYS A 186 3.40 16.62 32.74
CA LYS A 186 1.97 16.91 32.61
C LYS A 186 1.31 16.19 31.43
N ALA A 187 2.02 15.99 30.32
CA ALA A 187 1.51 15.31 29.14
C ALA A 187 1.43 13.80 29.31
N ILE A 188 2.32 13.20 30.12
CA ILE A 188 2.37 11.75 30.36
C ILE A 188 1.44 11.32 31.50
N ALA A 189 1.21 12.19 32.49
CA ALA A 189 0.30 11.93 33.61
C ALA A 189 -1.07 11.32 33.21
N PRO A 190 -1.78 11.80 32.16
CA PRO A 190 -3.05 11.22 31.75
C PRO A 190 -2.94 9.92 30.93
N ILE A 191 -1.75 9.56 30.43
CA ILE A 191 -1.56 8.38 29.58
C ILE A 191 -1.72 7.09 30.40
N ALA A 192 -1.17 7.04 31.61
CA ALA A 192 -1.26 5.88 32.50
C ALA A 192 -2.73 5.49 32.84
N PRO A 193 -3.59 6.40 33.33
CA PRO A 193 -4.98 6.07 33.61
C PRO A 193 -5.79 5.76 32.33
N THR A 194 -5.45 6.40 31.20
CA THR A 194 -6.11 6.12 29.91
C THR A 194 -5.78 4.71 29.40
N LEU A 195 -4.54 4.23 29.58
CA LEU A 195 -4.17 2.86 29.21
C LEU A 195 -4.85 1.82 30.10
N SER A 196 -4.94 2.06 31.41
CA SER A 196 -5.62 1.14 32.33
C SER A 196 -7.12 1.01 32.07
N ALA A 197 -7.74 2.00 31.41
CA ALA A 197 -9.14 1.95 31.01
C ALA A 197 -9.38 1.16 29.70
N LEU A 198 -8.31 0.83 28.96
CA LEU A 198 -8.35 0.12 27.68
C LEU A 198 -8.02 -1.37 27.81
N THR A 199 -7.60 -1.82 28.99
CA THR A 199 -7.27 -3.22 29.35
C THR A 199 -8.28 -3.75 30.36
#